data_AF-A0A1G2VXC6-F1
#
_entry.id   AF-A0A1G2VXC6-F1
#
_cell.length_a   1.000
_cell.length_b   1.000
_cell.length_c   1.000
_cell.angle_alpha   90.00
_cell.angle_beta   90.00
_cell.angle_gamma   90.00
#
_symmetry.space_group_name_H-M   'P 1'
#
loop_
_entity.id
_entity.type
_entity.pdbx_description
1 polymer ?
#
loop_
_entity_poly.entity_id
_entity_poly.type
_entity_poly.pdbx_seq_one_letter_code
_entity_poly.pdbx_strand_id
1 'polypeptide(L)'
;MAKTFLQSGNGHQLANRRKAMAFALVNLEGASAVDDATLDFPPYGRCRFAAYTDEEGAMISTPGRDDNAFGSQAWHHLDKIMMFRDFGDGRCAIYICPIKPLFSMRTIGHHGVRWPDIQKLSDTIKVYRPA
;
A
#
# COMPACT_ATOMS: atom_id res chain seq x y z
N MET A 1 18.57 -15.57 9.24
CA MET A 1 18.02 -14.25 8.86
C MET A 1 16.62 -14.47 8.35
N ALA A 2 15.64 -13.76 8.88
CA ALA A 2 14.31 -13.73 8.28
C ALA A 2 14.44 -13.18 6.86
N LYS A 3 13.79 -13.83 5.90
CA LYS A 3 13.91 -13.51 4.47
C LYS A 3 12.91 -12.40 4.17
N THR A 4 13.37 -11.24 3.73
CA THR A 4 12.46 -10.17 3.26
C THR A 4 11.57 -10.75 2.15
N PHE A 5 10.27 -10.49 2.24
CA PHE A 5 9.32 -10.90 1.23
C PHE A 5 9.46 -10.00 -0.01
N LEU A 6 9.66 -8.71 0.19
CA LEU A 6 9.89 -7.72 -0.86
C LEU A 6 11.38 -7.35 -0.96
N GLN A 7 11.77 -6.79 -2.11
CA GLN A 7 13.14 -6.31 -2.34
C GLN A 7 13.20 -4.80 -2.06
N SER A 8 14.10 -4.37 -1.18
CA SER A 8 14.34 -2.96 -0.92
C SER A 8 15.12 -2.29 -2.07
N GLY A 9 15.06 -0.96 -2.15
CA GLY A 9 15.80 -0.17 -3.14
C GLY A 9 15.00 0.20 -4.39
N ASN A 10 15.60 1.03 -5.23
CA ASN A 10 14.98 1.53 -6.47
C ASN A 10 14.98 0.46 -7.57
N GLY A 11 13.94 0.43 -8.41
CA GLY A 11 13.82 -0.49 -9.55
C GLY A 11 12.95 -1.72 -9.27
N HIS A 12 12.63 -2.01 -8.01
CA HIS A 12 11.84 -3.18 -7.61
C HIS A 12 10.34 -2.89 -7.43
N GLN A 13 9.89 -1.66 -7.62
CA GLN A 13 8.53 -1.23 -7.22
C GLN A 13 7.43 -2.04 -7.93
N LEU A 14 7.54 -2.26 -9.24
CA LEU A 14 6.56 -3.02 -10.01
C LEU A 14 6.56 -4.51 -9.62
N ALA A 15 7.75 -5.11 -9.51
CA ALA A 15 7.90 -6.51 -9.12
C ALA A 15 7.37 -6.77 -7.70
N ASN A 16 7.70 -5.88 -6.75
CA ASN A 16 7.19 -5.93 -5.39
C ASN A 16 5.67 -5.80 -5.35
N ARG A 17 5.09 -4.88 -6.12
CA ARG A 17 3.64 -4.70 -6.19
C ARG A 17 2.95 -5.96 -6.72
N ARG A 18 3.45 -6.57 -7.79
CA ARG A 18 2.91 -7.83 -8.33
C ARG A 18 3.01 -8.97 -7.31
N LYS A 19 4.14 -9.09 -6.61
CA LYS A 19 4.35 -10.11 -5.58
C LYS A 19 3.40 -9.93 -4.38
N ALA A 20 3.27 -8.70 -3.91
CA ALA A 20 2.33 -8.34 -2.83
C ALA A 20 0.86 -8.53 -3.27
N MET A 21 0.52 -8.25 -4.53
CA MET A 21 -0.82 -8.47 -5.06
C MET A 21 -1.15 -9.97 -5.12
N ALA A 22 -0.23 -10.80 -5.61
CA ALA A 22 -0.39 -12.26 -5.57
C ALA A 22 -0.61 -12.77 -4.13
N PHE A 23 0.14 -12.23 -3.16
CA PHE A 23 -0.10 -12.54 -1.74
C PHE A 23 -1.52 -12.14 -1.31
N ALA A 24 -1.96 -10.93 -1.64
CA ALA A 24 -3.27 -10.42 -1.28
C ALA A 24 -4.39 -11.28 -1.86
N LEU A 25 -4.30 -11.70 -3.14
CA LEU A 25 -5.30 -12.54 -3.79
C LEU A 25 -5.43 -13.94 -3.15
N VAL A 26 -4.35 -14.47 -2.59
CA VAL A 26 -4.39 -15.77 -1.88
C VAL A 26 -5.02 -15.63 -0.49
N ASN A 27 -4.85 -14.49 0.17
CA ASN A 27 -5.19 -14.32 1.60
C ASN A 27 -6.45 -13.48 1.86
N LEU A 28 -6.92 -12.72 0.87
CA LEU A 28 -8.14 -11.93 0.94
C LEU A 28 -9.24 -12.64 0.14
N GLU A 29 -10.10 -13.35 0.85
CA GLU A 29 -11.24 -14.05 0.23
C GLU A 29 -12.10 -13.10 -0.59
N GLY A 30 -12.37 -13.46 -1.84
CA GLY A 30 -13.15 -12.65 -2.78
C GLY A 30 -12.38 -11.49 -3.43
N ALA A 31 -11.10 -11.30 -3.14
CA ALA A 31 -10.27 -10.31 -3.83
C ALA A 31 -9.98 -10.73 -5.29
N SER A 32 -10.00 -9.76 -6.21
CA SER A 32 -9.62 -9.97 -7.61
C SER A 32 -8.79 -8.80 -8.16
N ALA A 33 -7.81 -9.09 -9.02
CA ALA A 33 -7.01 -8.05 -9.66
C ALA A 33 -7.79 -7.44 -10.83
N VAL A 34 -7.89 -6.11 -10.85
CA VAL A 34 -8.46 -5.36 -11.97
C VAL A 34 -7.36 -5.00 -12.97
N ASP A 35 -6.22 -4.55 -12.46
CA ASP A 35 -5.02 -4.25 -13.22
C ASP A 35 -3.77 -4.43 -12.34
N ASP A 36 -2.58 -4.14 -12.88
CA ASP A 36 -1.27 -4.27 -12.22
C ASP A 36 -1.12 -3.48 -10.90
N ALA A 37 -2.10 -2.64 -10.56
CA ALA A 37 -2.04 -1.75 -9.43
C ALA A 37 -3.43 -1.41 -8.84
N THR A 38 -4.47 -2.14 -9.21
CA THR A 38 -5.84 -1.97 -8.69
C THR A 38 -6.42 -3.35 -8.37
N LEU A 39 -7.02 -3.47 -7.20
CA LEU A 39 -7.65 -4.70 -6.73
C LEU A 39 -9.10 -4.39 -6.36
N ASP A 40 -10.02 -5.24 -6.77
CA ASP A 40 -11.39 -5.22 -6.28
C ASP A 40 -11.51 -6.16 -5.08
N PHE A 41 -11.99 -5.64 -3.96
CA PHE A 41 -12.21 -6.42 -2.74
C PHE A 41 -13.61 -6.11 -2.23
N PRO A 42 -14.59 -7.02 -2.38
CA PRO A 42 -16.01 -6.71 -2.19
C PRO A 42 -16.39 -5.95 -0.92
N PRO A 43 -15.78 -6.20 0.27
CA PRO A 43 -16.08 -5.41 1.47
C PRO A 43 -15.72 -3.92 1.38
N TYR A 44 -14.86 -3.55 0.42
CA TYR A 44 -14.28 -2.21 0.27
C TYR A 44 -14.34 -1.65 -1.16
N GLY A 45 -14.80 -2.44 -2.13
CA GLY A 45 -14.80 -2.11 -3.55
C GLY A 45 -13.40 -2.04 -4.15
N ARG A 46 -13.24 -1.18 -5.16
CA ARG A 46 -11.97 -1.00 -5.88
C ARG A 46 -10.98 -0.20 -5.03
N CYS A 47 -9.85 -0.83 -4.73
CA CYS A 47 -8.75 -0.27 -3.98
C CYS A 47 -7.52 -0.10 -4.86
N ARG A 48 -6.86 1.06 -4.77
CA ARG A 48 -5.50 1.20 -5.30
C ARG A 48 -4.57 0.28 -4.54
N PHE A 49 -3.67 -0.46 -5.19
CA PHE A 49 -2.74 -1.36 -4.51
C PHE A 49 -1.31 -0.83 -4.54
N ALA A 50 -0.66 -0.76 -3.37
CA ALA A 50 0.72 -0.31 -3.22
C ALA A 50 1.48 -1.22 -2.25
N ALA A 51 2.79 -1.34 -2.43
CA ALA A 51 3.65 -2.23 -1.64
C ALA A 51 4.89 -1.47 -1.14
N TYR A 52 5.22 -1.67 0.12
CA TYR A 52 6.23 -0.90 0.84
C TYR A 52 7.17 -1.80 1.65
N THR A 53 8.45 -1.45 1.63
CA THR A 53 9.52 -2.03 2.45
C THR A 53 10.07 -1.05 3.48
N ASP A 54 9.63 0.20 3.44
CA ASP A 54 10.16 1.27 4.29
C ASP A 54 9.68 1.10 5.75
N GLU A 55 10.61 1.27 6.68
CA GLU A 55 10.37 1.04 8.10
C GLU A 55 9.57 2.17 8.77
N GLU A 56 9.70 3.39 8.26
CA GLU A 56 9.16 4.62 8.85
C GLU A 56 7.72 4.90 8.37
N GLY A 57 7.45 4.69 7.08
CA GLY A 57 6.11 4.91 6.56
C GLY A 57 5.88 4.55 5.10
N ALA A 58 4.66 4.85 4.63
CA ALA A 58 4.27 4.66 3.25
C ALA A 58 4.42 5.97 2.47
N MET A 59 5.21 5.96 1.41
CA MET A 59 5.21 7.04 0.43
C MET A 59 3.92 6.97 -0.38
N ILE A 60 2.97 7.86 -0.08
CA ILE A 60 1.67 7.90 -0.76
C ILE A 60 1.68 8.85 -1.97
N SER A 61 2.76 9.60 -2.17
CA SER A 61 3.03 10.33 -3.41
C SER A 61 4.15 9.65 -4.21
N THR A 62 4.05 9.70 -5.54
CA THR A 62 5.07 9.18 -6.46
C THR A 62 6.12 10.25 -6.78
N PRO A 63 7.41 9.88 -6.94
CA PRO A 63 8.44 10.81 -7.37
C PRO A 63 8.24 11.19 -8.85
N GLY A 64 8.02 12.48 -9.10
CA GLY A 64 7.90 13.05 -10.44
C GLY A 64 7.11 14.36 -10.49
N ARG A 65 7.79 15.46 -10.14
CA ARG A 65 7.43 16.90 -10.28
C ARG A 65 6.72 17.61 -9.13
N ASP A 66 7.11 18.87 -9.00
CA ASP A 66 6.56 19.94 -8.17
C ASP A 66 5.01 19.95 -8.17
N ASP A 67 4.47 19.57 -7.01
CA ASP A 67 3.37 20.18 -6.26
C ASP A 67 2.00 20.50 -6.89
N ASN A 68 1.67 20.15 -8.14
CA ASN A 68 0.32 20.47 -8.69
C ASN A 68 -0.46 19.35 -9.39
N ALA A 69 -0.12 18.08 -9.20
CA ALA A 69 -0.83 16.96 -9.85
C ALA A 69 -1.92 16.30 -8.97
N PHE A 70 -2.49 17.01 -7.99
CA PHE A 70 -3.52 16.45 -7.10
C PHE A 70 -4.86 16.18 -7.79
N GLY A 71 -5.08 16.73 -8.99
CA GLY A 71 -6.27 16.49 -9.81
C GLY A 71 -6.11 15.52 -10.98
N SER A 72 -4.91 15.00 -11.26
CA SER A 72 -4.63 14.32 -12.54
C SER A 72 -4.22 12.85 -12.43
N GLN A 73 -4.05 12.29 -11.23
CA GLN A 73 -3.68 10.89 -11.08
C GLN A 73 -4.91 9.99 -11.16
N ALA A 74 -4.87 9.05 -12.10
CA ALA A 74 -5.96 8.14 -12.43
C ALA A 74 -6.42 7.23 -11.28
N TRP A 75 -5.83 7.26 -10.08
CA TRP A 75 -6.29 6.47 -8.93
C TRP A 75 -7.05 7.29 -7.88
N HIS A 76 -7.09 8.63 -8.00
CA HIS A 76 -7.84 9.49 -7.08
C HIS A 76 -9.36 9.36 -7.19
N HIS A 77 -9.86 8.74 -8.28
CA HIS A 77 -11.28 8.40 -8.40
C HIS A 77 -11.68 7.20 -7.51
N LEU A 78 -10.71 6.50 -6.93
CA LEU A 78 -10.95 5.44 -5.96
C LEU A 78 -11.01 6.06 -4.56
N ASP A 79 -11.90 5.53 -3.73
CA ASP A 79 -12.05 6.01 -2.36
C ASP A 79 -10.97 5.44 -1.41
N LYS A 80 -10.39 4.29 -1.76
CA LYS A 80 -9.51 3.53 -0.87
C LYS A 80 -8.20 3.10 -1.53
N ILE A 81 -7.17 3.02 -0.71
CA ILE A 81 -5.86 2.44 -1.03
C ILE A 81 -5.61 1.26 -0.10
N MET A 82 -5.23 0.14 -0.70
CA MET A 82 -4.72 -1.05 -0.06
C MET A 82 -3.19 -1.00 -0.07
N MET A 83 -2.60 -0.97 1.12
CA MET A 83 -1.15 -0.89 1.32
C MET A 83 -0.63 -2.21 1.88
N PHE A 84 0.32 -2.81 1.20
CA PHE A 84 1.07 -3.96 1.68
C PHE A 84 2.38 -3.48 2.32
N ARG A 85 2.62 -3.86 3.57
CA ARG A 85 3.87 -3.63 4.29
C ARG A 85 4.58 -4.95 4.55
N ASP A 86 5.83 -5.03 4.13
CA ASP A 86 6.76 -6.06 4.60
C ASP A 86 7.56 -5.50 5.79
N PHE A 87 7.57 -6.21 6.93
CA PHE A 87 8.34 -5.81 8.11
C PHE A 87 9.81 -6.26 8.03
N GLY A 88 10.16 -7.11 7.06
CA GLY A 88 11.51 -7.67 6.91
C GLY A 88 11.86 -8.79 7.89
N ASP A 89 11.01 -9.04 8.88
CA ASP A 89 11.13 -10.16 9.84
C ASP A 89 10.25 -11.36 9.48
N GLY A 90 9.75 -11.39 8.24
CA GLY A 90 8.81 -12.39 7.74
C GLY A 90 7.34 -12.02 7.98
N ARG A 91 7.03 -11.04 8.84
CA ARG A 91 5.67 -10.52 8.96
C ARG A 91 5.33 -9.65 7.76
N CYS A 92 4.08 -9.72 7.34
CA CYS A 92 3.51 -8.82 6.34
C CYS A 92 2.17 -8.28 6.86
N ALA A 93 1.81 -7.05 6.50
CA ALA A 93 0.50 -6.49 6.82
C ALA A 93 -0.17 -5.88 5.60
N ILE A 94 -1.49 -6.01 5.54
CA ILE A 94 -2.34 -5.32 4.57
C ILE A 94 -3.19 -4.32 5.33
N TYR A 95 -3.09 -3.05 4.93
CA TYR A 95 -3.91 -1.95 5.41
C TYR A 95 -4.86 -1.52 4.31
N ILE A 96 -6.11 -1.22 4.64
CA ILE A 96 -7.06 -0.58 3.74
C ILE A 96 -7.41 0.76 4.35
N CYS A 97 -7.11 1.85 3.64
CA CYS A 97 -7.26 3.21 4.15
C CYS A 97 -8.07 4.06 3.17
N PRO A 98 -8.86 5.02 3.67
CA PRO A 98 -9.44 6.05 2.82
C PRO A 98 -8.33 6.95 2.27
N ILE A 99 -8.37 7.24 0.97
CA ILE A 99 -7.31 8.00 0.28
C ILE A 99 -7.27 9.44 0.77
N LYS A 100 -8.42 10.12 0.87
CA LYS A 100 -8.49 11.55 1.23
C LYS A 100 -7.87 11.86 2.61
N PRO A 101 -8.21 11.15 3.70
CA PRO A 101 -7.64 11.42 5.03
C PRO A 101 -6.14 11.15 5.14
N LEU A 102 -5.57 10.24 4.33
CA LEU A 102 -4.12 10.01 4.36
C LEU A 102 -3.33 11.27 3.98
N PHE A 103 -3.88 12.09 3.08
CA PHE A 103 -3.19 13.30 2.62
C PHE A 103 -3.02 14.37 3.69
N SER A 104 -3.92 14.43 4.68
CA SER A 104 -3.76 15.33 5.83
C SER A 104 -2.73 14.85 6.85
N MET A 105 -2.24 13.60 6.71
CA MET A 105 -1.27 12.98 7.63
C MET A 105 0.14 12.87 7.05
N ARG A 106 0.43 13.54 5.92
CA ARG A 106 1.74 13.49 5.27
C ARG A 106 2.80 14.17 6.13
N THR A 107 3.80 13.42 6.58
CA THR A 107 4.83 13.88 7.51
C THR A 107 6.25 13.44 7.13
N ILE A 108 6.41 12.42 6.27
CA ILE A 108 7.72 11.92 5.83
C ILE A 108 8.06 12.56 4.48
N GLY A 109 9.13 13.37 4.40
CA GLY A 109 9.57 13.98 3.14
C GLY A 109 8.47 14.71 2.36
N HIS A 110 7.54 15.37 3.06
CA HIS A 110 6.34 16.07 2.54
C HIS A 110 5.29 15.20 1.79
N HIS A 111 5.48 13.88 1.75
CA HIS A 111 4.77 13.02 0.81
C HIS A 111 4.44 11.61 1.32
N GLY A 112 5.08 11.17 2.41
CA GLY A 112 4.80 9.90 3.06
C GLY A 112 4.02 10.07 4.36
N VAL A 113 3.31 9.02 4.76
CA VAL A 113 2.55 8.92 6.01
C VAL A 113 3.18 7.86 6.89
N ARG A 114 3.37 8.16 8.17
CA ARG A 114 3.95 7.22 9.13
C ARG A 114 3.03 6.03 9.36
N TRP A 115 3.60 4.86 9.62
CA TRP A 115 2.81 3.65 9.89
C TRP A 115 1.82 3.76 11.06
N PRO A 116 2.15 4.41 12.20
CA PRO A 116 1.17 4.61 13.28
C PRO A 116 -0.04 5.43 12.86
N ASP A 117 0.12 6.38 11.93
CA ASP A 117 -0.97 7.20 11.42
C ASP A 117 -1.82 6.41 10.41
N ILE A 118 -1.19 5.60 9.56
CA ILE A 118 -1.87 4.64 8.68
C ILE A 118 -2.69 3.65 9.53
N GLN A 119 -2.12 3.13 10.61
CA GLN A 119 -2.79 2.19 11.50
C GLN A 119 -4.03 2.81 12.17
N LYS A 120 -3.99 4.10 12.52
CA LYS A 120 -5.14 4.84 13.08
C LYS A 120 -6.22 5.09 12.04
N LEU A 121 -5.84 5.37 10.80
CA LEU A 121 -6.76 5.71 9.71
C LEU A 121 -7.34 4.48 8.99
N SER A 122 -6.69 3.33 9.08
CA SER A 122 -7.08 2.15 8.32
C SER A 122 -8.44 1.62 8.77
N ASP A 123 -9.33 1.40 7.81
CA ASP A 123 -10.60 0.69 8.02
C ASP A 123 -10.37 -0.79 8.35
N THR A 124 -9.22 -1.33 7.94
CA THR A 124 -8.84 -2.71 8.22
C THR A 124 -7.33 -2.88 8.23
N ILE A 125 -6.87 -3.75 9.14
CA ILE A 125 -5.50 -4.22 9.25
C ILE A 125 -5.54 -5.74 9.34
N LYS A 126 -4.85 -6.42 8.42
CA LYS A 126 -4.60 -7.87 8.52
C LYS A 126 -3.10 -8.12 8.59
N VAL A 127 -2.63 -8.73 9.68
CA VAL A 127 -1.22 -9.08 9.89
C VAL A 127 -1.03 -10.57 9.67
N TYR A 128 -0.08 -10.92 8.82
CA TYR A 128 0.29 -12.29 8.47
C TYR A 128 1.68 -12.58 9.02
N ARG A 129 1.82 -13.77 9.60
CA ARG A 129 3.10 -14.28 10.11
C ARG A 129 3.53 -15.48 9.27
N PRO A 130 4.84 -15.73 9.11
CA PRO A 130 5.31 -17.01 8.63
C PRO A 130 4.76 -18.11 9.55
N ALA A 131 4.38 -19.24 8.96
CA ALA A 131 4.08 -20.46 9.70
C ALA A 131 5.36 -21.01 10.38
#